data_AF-A0A1M5WQ29-F1
#
_entry.id   AF-A0A1M5WQ29-F1
#
_cell.length_a   1.000
_cell.length_b   1.000
_cell.length_c   1.000
_cell.angle_alpha   90.00
_cell.angle_beta   90.00
_cell.angle_gamma   90.00
#
_symmetry.space_group_name_H-M   'P 1'
#
loop_
_entity.id
_entity.type
_entity.pdbx_description
1 polymer ?
#
loop_
_entity_poly.entity_id
_entity_poly.type
_entity_poly.pdbx_seq_one_letter_code
_entity_poly.pdbx_strand_id
1 'polypeptide(L)'
;MNTTDKKGEIVIYVSDDGSSHLEVKLENETLWLTQKAMAELFEVGVPAISKHLKNTFEEGELEEYNLDAIISVGYRINSSRATQFRKWASQILKEYIVKGFALDDKRRRYS
;
A
#
# COMPACT_ATOMS: atom_id res chain seq x y z
N MET A 1 -24.11 18.41 5.13
CA MET A 1 -22.74 17.87 5.19
C MET A 1 -22.83 16.46 5.75
N ASN A 2 -22.58 15.43 4.94
CA ASN A 2 -22.39 14.07 5.46
C ASN A 2 -20.90 13.75 5.38
N THR A 3 -20.23 13.90 6.52
CA THR A 3 -18.92 13.34 6.79
C THR A 3 -19.09 11.83 6.92
N THR A 4 -19.18 11.12 5.80
CA THR A 4 -18.79 9.72 5.83
C THR A 4 -17.27 9.76 5.94
N ASP A 5 -16.77 9.81 7.18
CA ASP A 5 -15.42 9.44 7.53
C ASP A 5 -15.05 8.22 6.67
N LYS A 6 -14.18 8.40 5.67
CA LYS A 6 -13.53 7.29 4.99
C LYS A 6 -12.58 6.66 6.01
N LYS A 7 -13.13 5.94 7.01
CA LYS A 7 -12.33 5.07 7.88
C LYS A 7 -11.62 4.10 6.94
N GLY A 8 -10.31 4.23 6.79
CA GLY A 8 -9.54 3.35 5.92
C GLY A 8 -9.87 1.88 6.15
N GLU A 9 -9.90 1.11 5.07
CA GLU A 9 -10.24 -0.31 5.06
C GLU A 9 -8.96 -1.13 5.29
N ILE A 10 -9.00 -2.12 6.18
CA ILE A 10 -7.87 -3.06 6.33
C ILE A 10 -8.05 -4.20 5.34
N VAL A 11 -7.04 -4.41 4.50
CA VAL A 11 -6.97 -5.49 3.51
C VAL A 11 -5.79 -6.39 3.89
N ILE A 12 -5.99 -7.70 3.81
CA ILE A 12 -4.94 -8.68 4.12
C ILE A 12 -4.29 -9.13 2.81
N TYR A 13 -2.98 -8.96 2.70
CA TYR A 13 -2.16 -9.62 1.70
C TYR A 13 -1.71 -10.97 2.23
N VAL A 14 -1.89 -12.02 1.43
CA VAL A 14 -1.34 -13.35 1.67
C VAL A 14 -0.39 -13.64 0.52
N SER A 15 0.85 -14.03 0.82
CA SER A 15 1.81 -14.42 -0.21
C SER A 15 1.36 -15.69 -0.94
N ASP A 16 1.81 -15.90 -2.18
CA ASP A 16 1.40 -17.04 -3.01
C ASP A 16 1.70 -18.41 -2.36
N ASP A 17 2.72 -18.46 -1.49
CA ASP A 17 3.13 -19.63 -0.71
C ASP A 17 2.41 -19.76 0.65
N GLY A 18 1.52 -18.83 0.99
CA GLY A 18 0.79 -18.75 2.25
C GLY A 18 1.66 -18.44 3.47
N SER A 19 2.96 -18.19 3.29
CA SER A 19 3.90 -18.04 4.41
C SER A 19 3.81 -16.68 5.10
N SER A 20 3.29 -15.66 4.42
CA SER A 20 3.25 -14.27 4.91
C SER A 20 1.83 -13.73 4.87
N HIS A 21 1.42 -13.11 5.97
CA HIS A 21 0.16 -12.39 6.10
C HIS A 21 0.48 -10.95 6.49
N LEU A 22 0.14 -9.98 5.64
CA LEU A 22 0.39 -8.57 5.88
C LEU A 22 -0.93 -7.81 5.93
N GLU A 23 -1.16 -7.12 7.04
CA GLU A 23 -2.25 -6.15 7.14
C GLU A 23 -1.84 -4.86 6.44
N VAL A 24 -2.67 -4.41 5.51
CA VAL A 24 -2.46 -3.19 4.72
C VAL A 24 -3.68 -2.30 4.89
N LYS A 25 -3.46 -1.04 5.26
CA LYS A 25 -4.56 -0.06 5.35
C LYS A 25 -4.73 0.62 4.00
N LEU A 26 -5.91 0.53 3.42
CA LEU A 26 -6.31 1.25 2.22
C LEU A 26 -7.09 2.50 2.62
N GLU A 27 -6.55 3.67 2.31
CA GLU A 27 -7.16 4.96 2.62
C GLU A 27 -6.87 5.95 1.50
N ASN A 28 -7.91 6.61 1.00
CA ASN A 28 -7.79 7.60 -0.08
C ASN A 28 -7.00 7.09 -1.31
N GLU A 29 -7.28 5.86 -1.75
CA GLU A 29 -6.61 5.24 -2.90
C GLU A 29 -5.11 4.98 -2.69
N THR A 30 -4.66 5.06 -1.43
CA THR A 30 -3.28 4.79 -1.02
C THR A 30 -3.24 3.58 -0.09
N LEU A 31 -2.28 2.68 -0.34
CA LEU A 31 -1.99 1.54 0.53
C LEU A 31 -0.89 1.91 1.52
N TRP A 32 -1.20 1.79 2.81
CA TRP A 32 -0.31 2.10 3.92
C TRP A 32 0.16 0.83 4.60
N LEU A 33 1.46 0.72 4.81
CA LEU A 33 2.10 -0.38 5.53
C LEU A 33 2.89 0.15 6.72
N THR A 34 3.00 -0.66 7.78
CA THR A 34 3.93 -0.39 8.88
C THR A 34 5.37 -0.75 8.49
N GLN A 35 6.38 -0.14 9.14
CA GLN A 35 7.78 -0.51 8.92
C GLN A 35 8.05 -2.01 9.20
N LYS A 36 7.29 -2.60 10.14
CA LYS A 36 7.34 -4.04 10.44
C LYS A 36 6.79 -4.88 9.28
N ALA A 37 5.64 -4.50 8.72
CA ALA A 37 5.08 -5.18 7.55
C ALA A 37 6.01 -5.06 6.33
N MET A 38 6.67 -3.92 6.14
CA MET A 38 7.69 -3.75 5.10
C MET A 38 8.90 -4.67 5.35
N ALA A 39 9.38 -4.74 6.60
CA ALA A 39 10.49 -5.62 6.97
C ALA A 39 10.18 -7.10 6.68
N GLU A 40 8.96 -7.55 7.01
CA GLU A 40 8.47 -8.89 6.68
C GLU A 40 8.37 -9.11 5.16
N LEU A 41 7.79 -8.15 4.43
CA LEU A 41 7.62 -8.24 2.98
C LEU A 41 8.96 -8.34 2.22
N PHE A 42 9.95 -7.54 2.65
CA PHE A 42 11.25 -7.44 1.99
C PHE A 42 12.30 -8.38 2.59
N GLU A 43 11.94 -9.19 3.59
CA GLU A 43 12.85 -10.10 4.31
C GLU A 43 14.08 -9.38 4.88
N VAL A 44 13.89 -8.16 5.40
CA VAL A 44 14.95 -7.34 6.02
C VAL A 44 14.60 -6.98 7.46
N GLY A 45 15.58 -6.50 8.21
CA GLY A 45 15.31 -5.94 9.55
C GLY A 45 14.64 -4.57 9.46
N VAL A 46 13.76 -4.26 10.42
CA VAL A 46 13.18 -2.92 10.61
C VAL A 46 14.23 -1.79 10.61
N PRO A 47 15.45 -1.94 11.21
CA PRO A 47 16.47 -0.90 11.13
C PRO A 47 16.90 -0.54 9.70
N ALA A 48 16.89 -1.51 8.78
CA ALA A 48 17.18 -1.25 7.37
C ALA A 48 16.08 -0.38 6.77
N ILE A 49 14.81 -0.71 7.02
CA ILE A 49 13.65 0.11 6.61
C ILE A 49 13.76 1.53 7.17
N SER A 50 14.00 1.68 8.48
CA SER A 50 14.13 3.00 9.10
C SER A 50 15.26 3.83 8.51
N LYS A 51 16.42 3.21 8.25
CA LYS A 51 17.57 3.87 7.60
C LYS A 51 17.22 4.32 6.19
N HIS A 52 16.56 3.47 5.40
CA HIS A 52 16.15 3.82 4.04
C HIS A 52 15.15 4.96 4.02
N LEU A 53 14.10 4.90 4.85
CA LEU A 53 13.12 5.98 4.95
C LEU A 53 13.81 7.30 5.30
N LYS A 54 14.69 7.30 6.30
CA LYS A 54 15.44 8.49 6.70
C LYS A 54 16.23 9.09 5.53
N ASN A 55 16.99 8.27 4.81
CA ASN A 55 17.77 8.74 3.67
C ASN A 55 16.88 9.34 2.57
N THR A 56 15.78 8.66 2.22
CA THR A 56 14.87 9.14 1.16
C THR A 56 14.15 10.44 1.55
N PHE A 57 13.82 10.64 2.84
CA PHE A 57 13.32 11.94 3.33
C PHE A 57 14.38 13.03 3.28
N GLU A 58 15.62 12.73 3.68
CA GLU A 58 16.74 13.68 3.65
C GLU A 58 17.14 14.08 2.21
N GLU A 59 16.96 13.17 1.25
CA GLU A 59 17.20 13.40 -0.18
C GLU A 59 16.05 14.19 -0.84
N GLY A 60 14.96 14.48 -0.12
CA GLY A 60 13.80 15.23 -0.64
C GLY A 60 12.98 14.44 -1.66
N GLU A 61 13.17 13.12 -1.72
CA GLU A 61 12.50 12.25 -2.70
C GLU A 61 11.10 11.78 -2.24
N LEU A 62 10.67 12.16 -1.03
CA LEU A 62 9.46 11.66 -0.37
C LEU A 62 8.69 12.80 0.32
N GLU A 63 7.66 13.34 -0.34
CA GLU A 63 6.69 14.25 0.31
C GLU A 63 5.49 13.50 0.92
N GLU A 64 5.15 12.31 0.42
CA GLU A 64 4.04 11.51 0.92
C GLU A 64 4.39 10.02 0.90
N TYR A 65 3.94 9.25 1.90
CA TYR A 65 4.13 7.81 1.99
C TYR A 65 3.30 7.08 0.91
N ASN A 66 3.76 7.14 -0.33
CA ASN A 66 3.17 6.43 -1.46
C ASN A 66 3.77 5.01 -1.54
N LEU A 67 2.93 4.04 -1.89
CA LEU A 67 3.30 2.69 -2.31
C LEU A 67 4.50 2.69 -3.27
N ASP A 68 4.59 3.66 -4.18
CA ASP A 68 5.69 3.82 -5.12
C ASP A 68 7.04 4.15 -4.46
N ALA A 69 7.05 4.89 -3.35
CA ALA A 69 8.28 5.16 -2.60
C ALA A 69 8.73 3.93 -1.78
N ILE A 70 7.78 3.19 -1.22
CA ILE A 70 8.05 1.90 -0.54
C ILE A 70 8.59 0.88 -1.57
N ILE A 71 8.01 0.86 -2.77
CA ILE A 71 8.47 0.03 -3.89
C ILE A 71 9.84 0.51 -4.42
N SER A 72 10.13 1.82 -4.43
CA SER A 72 11.43 2.38 -4.85
C SER A 72 12.58 1.92 -3.94
N VAL A 73 12.32 1.78 -2.62
CA VAL A 73 13.26 1.14 -1.68
C VAL A 73 13.40 -0.36 -1.96
N GLY A 74 12.28 -1.03 -2.26
CA GLY A 74 12.25 -2.44 -2.66
C GLY A 74 12.98 -2.73 -3.99
N TYR A 75 13.04 -1.80 -4.94
CA TYR A 75 13.61 -2.03 -6.28
C TYR A 75 15.12 -2.30 -6.28
N ARG A 76 15.86 -1.92 -5.23
CA ARG A 76 17.28 -2.28 -5.06
C ARG A 76 17.48 -3.68 -4.45
N ILE A 77 16.42 -4.27 -3.89
CA ILE A 77 16.40 -5.63 -3.34
C ILE A 77 15.56 -6.48 -4.30
N ASN A 78 16.21 -7.29 -5.12
CA ASN A 78 15.56 -8.12 -6.15
C ASN A 78 14.68 -9.23 -5.51
N SER A 79 13.55 -8.85 -4.91
CA SER A 79 12.69 -9.74 -4.12
C SER A 79 11.46 -10.15 -4.93
N SER A 80 11.32 -11.47 -5.12
CA SER A 80 10.12 -12.07 -5.72
C SER A 80 8.84 -11.65 -4.98
N ARG A 81 8.89 -11.56 -3.65
CA ARG A 81 7.74 -11.12 -2.82
C ARG A 81 7.31 -9.68 -3.11
N ALA A 82 8.27 -8.78 -3.33
CA ALA A 82 7.98 -7.39 -3.70
C ALA A 82 7.24 -7.29 -5.03
N THR A 83 7.63 -8.12 -6.00
CA THR A 83 6.97 -8.19 -7.31
C THR A 83 5.54 -8.72 -7.19
N GLN A 84 5.33 -9.78 -6.40
CA GLN A 84 4.00 -10.34 -6.13
C GLN A 84 3.10 -9.32 -5.44
N PHE A 85 3.61 -8.68 -4.37
CA PHE A 85 2.89 -7.65 -3.65
C PHE A 85 2.50 -6.47 -4.55
N ARG A 86 3.38 -6.01 -5.45
CA ARG A 86 3.05 -4.96 -6.42
C ARG A 86 1.89 -5.37 -7.34
N LYS A 87 1.89 -6.60 -7.84
CA LYS A 87 0.80 -7.12 -8.69
C LYS A 87 -0.52 -7.13 -7.92
N TRP A 88 -0.51 -7.66 -6.70
CA TRP A 88 -1.66 -7.68 -5.81
C TRP A 88 -2.17 -6.27 -5.48
N ALA A 89 -1.29 -5.37 -5.05
CA ALA A 89 -1.61 -3.99 -4.70
C ALA A 89 -2.24 -3.24 -5.88
N SER A 90 -1.68 -3.42 -7.08
CA SER A 90 -2.25 -2.86 -8.32
C SER A 90 -3.65 -3.38 -8.62
N GLN A 91 -3.93 -4.65 -8.32
CA GLN A 91 -5.26 -5.22 -8.49
C GLN A 91 -6.25 -4.65 -7.47
N ILE A 92 -5.88 -4.61 -6.18
CA ILE A 92 -6.72 -4.05 -5.12
C ILE A 92 -7.08 -2.59 -5.40
N LEU A 93 -6.10 -1.77 -5.79
CA LEU A 93 -6.33 -0.38 -6.14
C LEU A 93 -7.30 -0.23 -7.32
N LYS A 94 -7.12 -1.03 -8.39
CA LYS A 94 -8.07 -1.04 -9.52
C LYS A 94 -9.48 -1.41 -9.10
N GLU A 95 -9.64 -2.45 -8.27
CA GLU A 95 -10.94 -2.85 -7.75
C GLU A 95 -11.59 -1.75 -6.90
N TYR A 96 -10.80 -1.07 -6.07
CA TYR A 96 -11.28 0.03 -5.23
C TYR A 96 -11.73 1.22 -6.06
N ILE A 97 -10.97 1.59 -7.09
CA ILE A 97 -11.32 2.64 -8.04
C ILE A 97 -12.63 2.31 -8.76
N VAL A 98 -12.77 1.07 -9.27
CA VAL A 98 -14.00 0.62 -9.96
C VAL A 98 -15.20 0.64 -9.01
N LYS A 99 -15.04 0.17 -7.77
CA LYS A 99 -16.10 0.22 -6.74
C LYS A 99 -16.46 1.67 -6.39
N GLY A 100 -15.48 2.55 -6.25
CA GLY A 100 -15.67 3.98 -6.03
C GLY A 100 -16.52 4.63 -7.14
N PHE A 101 -16.15 4.39 -8.40
CA PHE A 101 -16.93 4.87 -9.55
C PHE A 101 -18.35 4.30 -9.60
N ALA A 102 -18.53 3.01 -9.30
CA ALA A 102 -19.84 2.38 -9.27
C ALA A 102 -20.75 2.94 -8.16
N LEU A 103 -20.18 3.29 -7.00
CA LEU A 103 -20.91 3.95 -5.91
C LEU A 103 -21.32 5.38 -6.29
N ASP A 104 -20.43 6.12 -6.94
CA ASP A 104 -20.69 7.48 -7.39
C ASP A 104 -21.72 7.56 -8.54
N ASP A 105 -21.74 6.58 -9.45
CA ASP A 105 -22.76 6.49 -10.52
C ASP A 105 -24.15 6.21 -9.94
N LYS A 106 -24.25 5.28 -8.97
CA LYS A 106 -25.51 5.01 -8.24
C LYS A 106 -26.01 6.27 -7.53
N ARG A 107 -25.12 7.07 -6.95
CA ARG A 107 -25.50 8.32 -6.27
C ARG A 107 -26.09 9.35 -7.23
N ARG A 108 -25.57 9.46 -8.45
CA ARG A 108 -26.05 10.42 -9.47
C ARG A 108 -27.41 10.08 -10.06
N ARG A 109 -27.83 8.81 -10.04
CA ARG A 109 -29.15 8.40 -10.58
C ARG A 109 -30.33 8.61 -9.63
N TYR A 110 -30.08 8.89 -8.35
CA TYR A 110 -31.10 9.17 -7.34
C TYR A 110 -31.12 10.65 -6.88
N SER A 111 -30.48 11.56 -7.64
CA SER A 111 -30.50 13.02 -7.38
C SER A 111 -31.32 13.75 -8.42
#